data_AF-A0A438HX78-F1
#
_entry.id   AF-A0A438HX78-F1
#
_cell.length_a   1.000
_cell.length_b   1.000
_cell.length_c   1.000
_cell.angle_alpha   90.00
_cell.angle_beta   90.00
_cell.angle_gamma   90.00
#
_symmetry.space_group_name_H-M   'P 1'
#
loop_
_entity.id
_entity.type
_entity.pdbx_description
1 polymer ?
#
loop_
_entity_poly.entity_id
_entity_poly.type
_entity_poly.pdbx_seq_one_letter_code
_entity_poly.pdbx_strand_id
1 'polypeptide(L)'
;MPVLLGSTAMMPPASAVNFTSWIIVGFLSGFVIFRYKPKLWERYNYVVSGGLDAGTAFMTILIFLTLGSRNVSIDWWGNNPEGCPLASCPTAKGIVVDGCPVF
;
A
#
# COMPACT_ATOMS: atom_id res chain seq x y z
N MET A 1 -18.55 -4.75 10.24
CA MET A 1 -17.66 -5.77 9.67
C MET A 1 -16.36 -5.77 10.45
N PRO A 2 -15.79 -6.92 10.85
CA PRO A 2 -14.45 -6.94 11.40
C PRO A 2 -13.51 -6.33 10.36
N VAL A 3 -12.81 -5.25 10.72
CA VAL A 3 -11.89 -4.52 9.82
C VAL A 3 -10.89 -5.47 9.17
N LEU A 4 -10.52 -6.55 9.88
CA LEU A 4 -9.67 -7.64 9.41
C LEU A 4 -10.23 -8.37 8.18
N LEU A 5 -11.54 -8.67 8.16
CA LEU A 5 -12.18 -9.34 7.02
C LEU A 5 -12.36 -8.40 5.82
N GLY A 6 -12.52 -7.09 6.07
CA GLY A 6 -12.55 -6.07 5.02
C GLY A 6 -11.19 -5.87 4.36
N SER A 7 -10.10 -5.88 5.13
CA SER A 7 -8.73 -5.80 4.60
C SER A 7 -8.31 -7.06 3.83
N THR A 8 -8.77 -8.25 4.24
CA THR A 8 -8.50 -9.50 3.50
C THR A 8 -9.40 -9.67 2.26
N ALA A 9 -10.51 -8.94 2.16
CA ALA A 9 -11.39 -9.00 0.99
C ALA A 9 -10.80 -8.28 -0.25
N MET A 10 -9.81 -7.41 -0.07
CA MET A 10 -9.07 -6.74 -1.16
C MET A 10 -7.83 -7.51 -1.62
N MET A 11 -7.73 -8.78 -1.24
CA MET A 11 -6.67 -9.72 -1.61
C MET A 11 -7.05 -10.44 -2.92
N PRO A 12 -7.37 -9.71 -4.00
CA PRO A 12 -6.43 -9.68 -5.12
C PRO A 12 -6.58 -8.36 -5.92
N PRO A 13 -5.94 -7.25 -5.51
CA PRO A 13 -4.97 -6.58 -6.38
C PRO A 13 -4.01 -5.62 -5.62
N ALA A 14 -3.72 -5.87 -4.33
CA ALA A 14 -2.77 -5.03 -3.60
C ALA A 14 -1.34 -5.52 -3.85
N SER A 15 -0.52 -4.65 -4.45
CA SER A 15 0.89 -4.96 -4.74
C SER A 15 1.66 -5.40 -3.49
N ALA A 16 2.65 -6.28 -3.66
CA ALA A 16 3.42 -6.88 -2.55
C ALA A 16 3.97 -5.81 -1.59
N VAL A 17 4.31 -4.64 -2.12
CA VAL A 17 4.85 -3.50 -1.40
C VAL A 17 3.90 -2.93 -0.32
N ASN A 18 2.59 -2.93 -0.59
CA ASN A 18 1.58 -2.48 0.36
C ASN A 18 1.42 -3.46 1.53
N PHE A 19 1.45 -4.76 1.25
CA PHE A 19 1.37 -5.79 2.29
C PHE A 19 2.60 -5.80 3.19
N THR A 20 3.80 -5.71 2.63
CA THR A 20 5.04 -5.63 3.42
C THR A 20 5.01 -4.42 4.35
N SER A 21 4.54 -3.27 3.85
CA SER A 21 4.42 -2.05 4.66
C SER A 21 3.40 -2.22 5.80
N TRP A 22 2.24 -2.81 5.53
CA TRP A 22 1.22 -3.07 6.56
C TRP A 22 1.71 -4.03 7.64
N ILE A 23 2.38 -5.12 7.26
CA ILE A 23 2.95 -6.10 8.20
C ILE A 23 4.00 -5.45 9.09
N ILE A 24 4.88 -4.61 8.54
CA ILE A 24 5.91 -3.91 9.30
C ILE A 24 5.27 -2.98 10.34
N VAL A 25 4.28 -2.17 9.93
CA VAL A 25 3.59 -1.24 10.84
C VAL A 25 2.82 -2.01 11.93
N GLY A 26 2.12 -3.08 11.57
CA GLY A 26 1.41 -3.95 12.50
C GLY A 26 2.36 -4.67 13.48
N PHE A 27 3.55 -5.08 13.03
CA PHE A 27 4.56 -5.69 13.88
C PHE A 27 5.18 -4.67 14.85
N LEU A 28 5.50 -3.47 14.37
CA LEU A 28 6.02 -2.39 15.21
C LEU A 28 5.02 -1.98 16.29
N SER A 29 3.76 -1.74 15.93
CA SER A 29 2.74 -1.37 16.90
C SER A 29 2.40 -2.54 17.82
N GLY A 30 2.12 -3.73 17.29
CA GLY A 30 1.59 -4.87 18.02
C GLY A 30 2.62 -5.68 18.82
N PHE A 31 3.89 -5.74 18.37
CA PHE A 31 4.92 -6.53 19.04
C PHE A 31 5.92 -5.66 19.80
N VAL A 32 6.50 -4.65 19.14
CA VAL A 32 7.56 -3.82 19.74
C VAL A 32 6.98 -2.89 20.80
N ILE A 33 6.02 -2.03 20.43
CA ILE A 33 5.49 -1.03 21.36
C ILE A 33 4.74 -1.70 22.52
N PHE A 34 4.05 -2.80 22.25
CA PHE A 34 3.39 -3.62 23.28
C PHE A 34 4.39 -4.21 24.29
N ARG A 35 5.52 -4.77 23.82
CA ARG A 35 6.54 -5.41 24.69
C ARG A 35 7.33 -4.41 25.53
N TYR A 36 7.66 -3.24 24.99
CA TYR A 36 8.53 -2.26 25.65
C TYR A 36 7.76 -1.23 26.50
N LYS A 37 6.55 -0.82 26.10
CA LYS A 37 5.77 0.23 26.77
C LYS A 37 4.25 -0.01 26.69
N PRO A 38 3.70 -1.02 27.40
CA PRO A 38 2.28 -1.39 27.29
C PRO A 38 1.31 -0.26 27.67
N LYS A 39 1.63 0.56 28.68
CA LYS A 39 0.78 1.70 29.08
C LYS A 39 0.70 2.82 28.02
N LEU A 40 1.76 3.01 27.24
CA LEU A 40 1.74 3.97 26.13
C LEU A 40 0.97 3.39 24.95
N TRP A 41 1.13 2.09 24.70
CA TRP A 41 0.41 1.39 23.64
C TRP A 41 -1.11 1.50 23.82
N GLU A 42 -1.62 1.18 25.01
CA GLU A 42 -3.06 1.26 25.32
C GLU A 42 -3.65 2.65 25.06
N ARG A 43 -2.91 3.71 25.42
CA ARG A 43 -3.40 5.09 25.29
C ARG A 43 -3.26 5.66 23.88
N TYR A 44 -2.19 5.34 23.17
CA TYR A 44 -1.83 6.00 21.91
C TYR A 44 -2.09 5.17 20.66
N ASN A 45 -2.35 3.87 20.76
CA ASN A 45 -2.58 3.03 19.57
C ASN A 45 -3.75 3.52 18.71
N TYR A 46 -4.84 3.99 19.34
CA TYR A 46 -5.98 4.56 18.62
C TYR A 46 -5.63 5.87 17.89
N VAL A 47 -4.88 6.75 18.56
CA VAL A 47 -4.42 8.02 17.98
C VAL A 47 -3.45 7.79 16.82
N VAL A 48 -2.54 6.83 16.95
CA VAL A 48 -1.59 6.46 15.89
C VAL A 48 -2.33 5.88 14.68
N SER A 49 -3.34 5.03 14.89
CA SER A 49 -4.16 4.49 13.79
C SER A 49 -4.92 5.60 13.06
N GLY A 50 -5.53 6.55 13.78
CA GLY A 50 -6.19 7.70 13.17
C GLY A 50 -5.22 8.66 12.47
N GLY A 51 -4.04 8.85 13.05
CA GLY A 51 -2.98 9.66 12.45
C GLY A 51 -2.42 9.04 11.16
N LEU A 52 -2.35 7.71 11.08
CA LEU A 52 -1.91 7.01 9.88
C LEU A 52 -2.92 7.19 8.73
N ASP A 53 -4.23 7.12 9.02
CA ASP A 53 -5.30 7.29 8.02
C ASP A 53 -5.41 8.74 7.52
N ALA A 54 -5.32 9.72 8.43
CA ALA A 54 -5.24 11.13 8.05
C ALA A 54 -3.95 11.43 7.28
N GLY A 55 -2.84 10.81 7.68
CA GLY A 55 -1.53 10.97 7.06
C GLY A 55 -1.47 10.42 5.65
N THR A 56 -2.04 9.23 5.40
CA THR A 56 -2.12 8.68 4.04
C THR A 56 -2.91 9.61 3.14
N ALA A 57 -4.11 10.04 3.54
CA ALA A 57 -4.93 10.97 2.75
C ALA A 57 -4.19 12.29 2.42
N PHE A 58 -3.50 12.87 3.41
CA PHE A 58 -2.70 14.07 3.22
C PHE A 58 -1.56 13.85 2.22
N MET A 59 -0.82 12.74 2.35
CA MET A 59 0.28 12.40 1.45
C MET A 59 -0.20 12.17 0.02
N THR A 60 -1.39 11.57 -0.18
CA THR A 60 -1.95 11.38 -1.53
C THR A 60 -2.17 12.72 -2.23
N ILE A 61 -2.73 13.70 -1.52
CA ILE A 61 -2.96 15.05 -2.07
C ILE A 61 -1.62 15.73 -2.37
N LEU A 62 -0.66 15.63 -1.47
CA LEU A 62 0.68 16.22 -1.64
C LEU A 62 1.38 15.63 -2.87
N ILE A 63 1.37 14.32 -3.05
CA ILE A 63 1.97 13.63 -4.20
C ILE A 63 1.26 14.04 -5.50
N PHE A 64 -0.07 14.13 -5.48
CA PHE A 64 -0.83 14.57 -6.65
C PHE A 64 -0.46 16.00 -7.07
N LEU A 65 -0.35 16.93 -6.11
CA LEU A 65 -0.01 18.32 -6.41
C LEU A 65 1.45 18.47 -6.89
N THR A 66 2.38 17.69 -6.33
CA THR A 66 3.82 17.85 -6.60
C THR A 66 4.29 17.07 -7.84
N LEU A 67 3.84 15.82 -7.99
CA LEU A 67 4.26 14.94 -9.10
C LEU A 67 3.16 14.80 -10.16
N GLY A 68 1.91 14.59 -9.73
CA GLY A 68 0.78 14.35 -10.62
C GLY A 68 0.46 15.54 -11.54
N SER A 69 0.47 16.76 -11.01
CA SER A 69 0.19 17.98 -11.78
C SER A 69 1.19 18.26 -12.92
N ARG A 70 2.41 17.75 -12.79
CA ARG A 70 3.51 17.94 -13.76
C ARG A 70 3.78 16.69 -14.61
N ASN A 71 2.98 15.63 -14.47
CA ASN A 71 3.20 14.32 -15.12
C ASN A 71 4.65 13.82 -14.99
N VAL A 72 5.28 14.03 -13.82
CA VAL A 72 6.64 13.56 -13.57
C VAL A 72 6.58 12.16 -12.99
N SER A 73 7.01 11.16 -13.76
CA SER A 73 7.19 9.79 -13.29
C SER A 73 8.55 9.64 -12.60
N ILE A 74 8.54 9.09 -11.37
CA ILE A 74 9.74 8.75 -10.62
C ILE A 74 9.82 7.24 -10.51
N ASP A 75 10.93 6.65 -10.96
CA ASP A 75 11.23 5.24 -10.72
C ASP A 75 11.70 5.04 -9.28
N TRP A 76 10.89 4.35 -8.49
CA TRP A 76 11.11 4.08 -7.07
C TRP A 76 10.48 2.73 -6.71
N TRP A 77 10.98 2.08 -5.65
CA TRP A 77 10.59 0.73 -5.23
C TRP A 77 9.09 0.53 -4.94
N GLY A 78 8.39 1.58 -4.55
CA GLY A 78 6.92 1.62 -4.39
C GLY A 78 6.12 2.01 -5.64
N ASN A 79 6.77 2.46 -6.71
CA ASN A 79 6.11 2.80 -7.98
C ASN A 79 6.20 1.67 -9.03
N ASN A 80 7.03 0.66 -8.75
CA ASN A 80 7.09 -0.57 -9.54
C ASN A 80 6.48 -1.74 -8.72
N PRO A 81 5.14 -1.87 -8.70
CA PRO A 81 4.46 -2.86 -7.87
C PRO A 81 4.82 -4.30 -8.22
N GLU A 82 5.25 -4.52 -9.46
CA GLU A 82 5.49 -5.84 -10.03
C GLU A 82 6.79 -5.77 -10.84
N GLY A 83 7.90 -6.28 -10.29
CA GLY A 83 9.20 -6.33 -10.97
C GLY A 83 9.24 -7.20 -12.24
N CYS A 84 8.07 -7.61 -12.74
CA CYS A 84 7.86 -8.35 -13.97
C CYS A 84 7.04 -7.50 -14.95
N PRO A 85 7.58 -7.12 -16.13
CA PRO A 85 6.86 -6.32 -17.12
C PRO A 85 5.62 -7.03 -17.69
N LEU A 86 5.50 -8.36 -17.50
CA LEU A 86 4.36 -9.15 -17.96
C LEU A 86 3.13 -9.05 -17.06
N ALA A 87 3.25 -8.56 -15.82
CA ALA A 87 2.12 -8.55 -14.90
C ALA A 87 1.08 -7.46 -15.21
N SER A 88 1.51 -6.38 -15.87
CA SER A 88 0.60 -5.35 -16.39
C SER A 88 -0.09 -5.75 -17.70
N CYS A 89 0.23 -6.92 -18.26
CA CYS A 89 -0.33 -7.36 -19.53
C CYS A 89 -1.77 -7.86 -19.36
N PRO A 90 -2.70 -7.44 -20.22
CA PRO A 90 -4.07 -7.94 -20.18
C PRO A 90 -4.09 -9.43 -20.56
N THR A 91 -4.61 -10.26 -19.67
CA THR A 91 -4.83 -11.70 -19.90
C THR A 91 -6.17 -12.00 -20.57
N ALA A 92 -6.97 -10.96 -20.83
CA ALA A 92 -8.26 -11.08 -21.51
C ALA A 92 -8.05 -11.28 -23.02
N LYS A 93 -8.69 -12.33 -23.57
CA LYS A 93 -8.60 -12.70 -24.98
C LYS A 93 -9.09 -11.55 -25.88
N GLY A 94 -8.21 -11.08 -26.77
CA GLY A 94 -8.53 -10.06 -27.80
C GLY A 94 -8.05 -8.64 -27.50
N ILE A 95 -7.35 -8.39 -26.39
CA ILE A 95 -6.74 -7.10 -26.09
C ILE A 95 -5.23 -7.20 -26.33
N VAL A 96 -4.75 -6.57 -27.40
CA VAL A 96 -3.33 -6.53 -27.78
C VAL A 96 -2.75 -5.20 -27.33
N VAL A 97 -1.71 -5.25 -26.51
CA VAL A 97 -0.95 -4.08 -26.02
C VAL A 97 0.50 -4.24 -26.43
N ASP A 98 1.11 -3.18 -26.94
CA ASP A 98 2.51 -3.16 -27.35
C ASP A 98 3.42 -3.53 -26.17
N GLY A 99 4.20 -4.61 -26.31
CA GLY A 99 5.13 -5.10 -25.28
C GLY A 99 4.69 -6.35 -24.50
N CYS A 100 3.50 -6.90 -24.78
CA CYS A 100 2.97 -8.11 -24.13
C CYS A 100 2.92 -9.32 -25.09
N PRO A 101 3.27 -10.54 -24.64
CA PRO A 101 3.18 -11.73 -25.49
C PRO A 101 1.72 -12.06 -25.79
N VAL A 102 1.38 -12.12 -27.07
CA VAL A 102 0.09 -12.62 -27.57
C VAL A 102 0.21 -14.12 -27.81
N PHE A 103 -0.62 -14.92 -27.14
CA PHE A 103 -0.84 -16.34 -27.47
C PHE A 103 -2.17 -16.51 -28.19
#